data_AF-A0A511KCF3-F1
#
_entry.id   AF-A0A511KCF3-F1
#
_cell.length_a   1.000
_cell.length_b   1.000
_cell.length_c   1.000
_cell.angle_alpha   90.00
_cell.angle_beta   90.00
_cell.angle_gamma   90.00
#
_symmetry.space_group_name_H-M   'P 1'
#
loop_
_entity.id
_entity.type
_entity.pdbx_description
1 polymer ?
#
loop_
_entity_poly.entity_id
_entity_poly.type
_entity_poly.pdbx_seq_one_letter_code
_entity_poly.pdbx_strand_id
1 'polypeptide(L)'
;MGALSSVDPSLIPPFLLASLPLAYLSYRFYKRLINIAPSQLPYDPNTGIGRGAPGFQTGVRKVAIPKDLMERIKRGEEVSAEEITRGIELERERLAKEESSEASAGGEKGERRKVPANVDEEWLPISATGASGKAKSRRRKK
;
A
#
# COMPACT_ATOMS: atom_id res chain seq x y z
N MET A 1 36.65 -46.84 2.83
CA MET A 1 37.40 -45.66 3.32
C MET A 1 38.26 -45.17 2.18
N GLY A 2 37.86 -44.09 1.51
CA GLY A 2 38.57 -43.57 0.35
C GLY A 2 39.86 -42.88 0.79
N ALA A 3 40.99 -43.27 0.21
CA ALA A 3 42.28 -42.64 0.46
C ALA A 3 42.23 -41.19 0.00
N LEU A 4 42.47 -40.25 0.92
CA LEU A 4 42.73 -38.86 0.58
C LEU A 4 44.07 -38.84 -0.17
N SER A 5 44.03 -38.54 -1.47
CA SER A 5 45.24 -38.35 -2.28
C SER A 5 46.08 -37.23 -1.65
N SER A 6 47.26 -37.58 -1.14
CA SER A 6 48.26 -36.60 -0.73
C SER A 6 48.63 -35.76 -1.96
N VAL A 7 48.21 -34.50 -1.98
CA VAL A 7 48.54 -33.57 -3.07
C VAL A 7 49.99 -33.14 -2.89
N ASP A 8 50.81 -33.38 -3.91
CA ASP A 8 52.20 -32.93 -3.88
C ASP A 8 52.26 -31.39 -3.83
N PRO A 9 52.97 -30.79 -2.85
CA PRO A 9 52.98 -29.34 -2.66
C PRO A 9 53.62 -28.58 -3.83
N SER A 10 54.43 -29.26 -4.63
CA SER A 10 55.03 -28.72 -5.87
C SER A 10 54.01 -28.49 -6.99
N LEU A 11 52.84 -29.13 -6.94
CA LEU A 11 51.77 -28.98 -7.93
C LEU A 11 50.80 -27.84 -7.58
N ILE A 12 50.84 -27.30 -6.36
CA ILE A 12 49.96 -26.20 -5.92
C ILE A 12 50.12 -24.95 -6.80
N PRO A 13 51.34 -24.47 -7.12
CA PRO A 13 51.52 -23.26 -7.95
C PRO A 13 50.90 -23.34 -9.35
N PRO A 14 51.12 -24.40 -10.17
CA PRO A 14 50.50 -24.48 -11.50
C PRO A 14 48.98 -24.68 -11.42
N PHE A 15 48.45 -25.39 -10.42
CA PHE A 15 47.00 -25.51 -10.24
C PHE A 15 46.33 -24.19 -9.89
N LEU A 16 46.97 -23.35 -9.07
CA LEU A 16 46.45 -22.01 -8.79
C LEU A 16 46.46 -21.14 -10.04
N LEU A 17 47.54 -21.14 -10.82
CA LEU A 17 47.63 -20.37 -12.07
C LEU A 17 46.55 -20.77 -13.10
N ALA A 18 46.18 -22.05 -13.18
CA ALA A 18 45.15 -22.52 -14.09
C ALA A 18 43.72 -22.34 -13.53
N SER A 19 43.51 -22.61 -12.24
CA SER A 19 42.17 -22.58 -11.62
C SER A 19 41.67 -21.17 -11.33
N LEU A 20 42.54 -20.20 -11.01
CA LEU A 20 42.14 -18.83 -10.70
C LEU A 20 41.40 -18.14 -11.86
N PRO A 21 41.92 -18.12 -13.12
CA PRO A 21 41.21 -17.50 -14.24
C PRO A 21 39.93 -18.27 -14.57
N LEU A 22 39.93 -19.59 -14.43
CA LEU A 22 38.76 -20.43 -14.69
C LEU A 22 37.64 -20.21 -13.67
N ALA A 23 37.99 -20.05 -12.39
CA ALA A 23 37.08 -19.69 -11.31
C ALA A 23 36.53 -18.27 -11.50
N TYR A 24 37.36 -17.32 -11.94
CA TYR A 24 36.92 -15.95 -12.22
C TYR A 24 35.93 -15.88 -13.40
N LEU A 25 36.22 -16.57 -14.51
CA LEU A 25 35.34 -16.62 -15.67
C LEU A 25 34.00 -17.28 -15.33
N SER A 26 34.02 -18.43 -14.65
CA SER A 26 32.80 -19.14 -14.23
C SER A 26 31.96 -18.30 -13.28
N TYR A 27 32.58 -17.60 -12.33
CA TYR A 27 31.88 -16.66 -11.45
C TYR A 27 31.22 -15.51 -12.21
N ARG A 28 31.93 -14.91 -13.18
CA ARG A 28 31.39 -13.82 -14.00
C ARG A 28 30.19 -14.29 -14.84
N PHE A 29 30.28 -15.49 -15.40
CA PHE A 29 29.20 -16.09 -16.19
C PHE A 29 27.99 -16.43 -15.31
N TYR A 30 28.22 -17.00 -14.14
CA TYR A 30 27.19 -17.30 -13.14
C TYR A 30 26.44 -16.04 -12.68
N LYS A 31 27.17 -14.96 -12.36
CA LYS A 31 26.57 -13.66 -12.03
C LYS A 31 25.74 -13.09 -13.18
N ARG A 32 26.20 -13.26 -14.43
CA ARG A 32 25.46 -12.82 -15.62
C ARG A 32 24.18 -13.64 -15.84
N LEU A 33 24.20 -14.94 -15.53
CA LEU A 33 23.04 -15.82 -15.64
C LEU A 33 21.99 -15.56 -14.55
N ILE A 34 22.43 -15.22 -13.33
CA ILE A 34 21.52 -14.98 -12.19
C ILE A 34 20.95 -13.56 -12.17
N ASN A 35 21.70 -12.59 -12.69
CA ASN A 35 21.19 -11.23 -12.86
C ASN A 35 20.27 -11.18 -14.08
N ILE A 36 19.09 -11.79 -13.98
CA ILE A 36 18.01 -11.66 -14.94
C ILE A 36 17.58 -10.19 -14.95
N ALA A 37 17.53 -9.59 -16.15
CA ALA A 37 17.13 -8.20 -16.30
C ALA A 37 15.70 -8.00 -15.74
N PRO A 38 15.43 -6.86 -15.06
CA PRO A 38 14.12 -6.59 -14.45
C PRO A 38 12.97 -6.54 -15.48
N SER A 39 13.27 -6.52 -16.78
CA SER A 39 12.30 -6.58 -17.87
C SER A 39 11.65 -7.95 -18.08
N GLN A 40 12.16 -9.02 -17.45
CA GLN A 40 11.59 -10.38 -17.53
C GLN A 40 10.88 -10.83 -16.25
N LEU A 41 10.64 -9.90 -15.31
CA LEU A 41 9.86 -10.22 -14.11
C LEU A 41 8.41 -10.57 -14.52
N PRO A 42 7.85 -11.67 -13.99
CA PRO A 42 6.46 -12.02 -14.24
C PRO A 42 5.52 -10.91 -13.74
N TYR A 43 4.51 -10.61 -14.56
CA TYR A 43 3.49 -9.60 -14.29
C TYR A 43 2.79 -9.86 -12.95
N ASP A 44 2.84 -8.90 -12.03
CA ASP A 44 2.16 -9.00 -10.73
C ASP A 44 0.68 -8.62 -10.92
N PRO A 45 -0.30 -9.50 -10.69
CA PRO A 45 -1.72 -9.17 -10.85
C PRO A 45 -2.26 -8.19 -9.79
N ASN A 46 -1.48 -7.85 -8.75
CA ASN A 46 -1.73 -6.63 -7.97
C ASN A 46 -1.48 -5.34 -8.77
N THR A 47 -0.84 -5.47 -9.93
CA THR A 47 -0.60 -4.48 -10.98
C THR A 47 -1.42 -4.74 -12.27
N GLY A 48 -2.55 -5.47 -12.16
CA GLY A 48 -3.71 -5.44 -13.07
C GLY A 48 -4.34 -6.84 -13.31
N ILE A 49 -5.49 -7.04 -13.94
CA ILE A 49 -6.38 -6.26 -14.83
C ILE A 49 -7.50 -5.57 -14.02
N GLY A 50 -7.97 -4.42 -14.51
CA GLY A 50 -8.88 -3.50 -13.79
C GLY A 50 -8.16 -2.37 -13.03
N ARG A 51 -6.82 -2.43 -12.94
CA ARG A 51 -5.95 -1.37 -12.40
C ARG A 51 -5.26 -0.53 -13.48
N GLY A 52 -5.61 -0.78 -14.75
CA GLY A 52 -4.94 -0.23 -15.92
C GLY A 52 -3.56 -0.86 -16.13
N ALA A 53 -3.12 -0.94 -17.39
CA ALA A 53 -1.69 -1.11 -17.65
C ALA A 53 -0.92 0.08 -17.05
N PRO A 54 0.38 -0.06 -16.71
CA PRO A 54 1.20 1.09 -16.30
C PRO A 54 1.10 2.20 -17.36
N GLY A 55 0.52 3.34 -17.01
CA GLY A 55 0.26 4.47 -17.92
C GLY A 55 -1.16 4.57 -18.50
N PHE A 56 -2.06 3.62 -18.22
CA PHE A 56 -3.49 3.71 -18.53
C PHE A 56 -4.29 3.99 -17.26
N GLN A 57 -4.83 5.20 -17.16
CA GLN A 57 -5.61 5.64 -16.02
C GLN A 57 -7.04 5.10 -16.14
N THR A 58 -7.30 3.87 -15.68
CA THR A 58 -8.67 3.34 -15.60
C THR A 58 -9.35 3.93 -14.37
N GLY A 59 -10.26 4.88 -14.56
CA GLY A 59 -10.93 5.66 -13.49
C GLY A 59 -11.90 4.89 -12.58
N VAL A 60 -11.65 3.61 -12.31
CA VAL A 60 -12.53 2.75 -11.54
C VAL A 60 -12.27 2.93 -10.05
N ARG A 61 -13.26 3.45 -9.31
CA ARG A 61 -13.21 3.58 -7.84
C ARG A 61 -13.55 2.24 -7.20
N LYS A 62 -12.79 1.85 -6.17
CA LYS A 62 -13.12 0.70 -5.32
C LYS A 62 -14.24 1.10 -4.38
N VAL A 63 -15.31 0.30 -4.35
CA VAL A 63 -16.42 0.48 -3.41
C VAL A 63 -16.51 -0.76 -2.54
N ALA A 64 -16.66 -0.56 -1.23
CA ALA A 64 -16.86 -1.66 -0.29
C ALA A 64 -18.27 -2.23 -0.47
N ILE A 65 -18.37 -3.53 -0.78
CA ILE A 65 -19.65 -4.22 -1.00
C ILE A 65 -20.12 -4.82 0.34
N PRO A 66 -21.43 -4.75 0.67
CA PRO A 66 -22.00 -5.43 1.85
C PRO A 66 -21.71 -6.93 1.87
N LYS A 67 -21.57 -7.51 3.07
CA LYS A 67 -21.19 -8.92 3.26
C LYS A 67 -22.17 -9.91 2.62
N ASP A 68 -23.47 -9.63 2.71
CA ASP A 68 -24.52 -10.48 2.14
C ASP A 68 -24.43 -10.57 0.60
N LEU A 69 -24.24 -9.42 -0.06
CA LEU A 69 -24.03 -9.38 -1.51
C LEU A 69 -22.70 -10.04 -1.92
N MET A 70 -21.65 -9.91 -1.10
CA MET A 70 -20.37 -10.58 -1.35
C MET A 70 -20.51 -12.10 -1.35
N GLU A 71 -21.32 -12.67 -0.45
CA GLU A 71 -21.56 -14.12 -0.40
C GLU A 71 -22.34 -14.63 -1.61
N ARG A 72 -23.33 -13.86 -2.09
CA ARG A 72 -24.09 -14.15 -3.32
C ARG A 72 -23.19 -14.11 -4.56
N ILE A 73 -22.34 -13.09 -4.68
CA ILE A 73 -21.36 -12.99 -5.76
C ILE A 73 -20.38 -14.17 -5.72
N LYS A 74 -19.91 -14.57 -4.53
CA LYS A 74 -19.00 -15.71 -4.36
C LYS A 74 -19.65 -17.04 -4.75
N ARG A 75 -20.97 -17.16 -4.62
CA ARG A 75 -21.77 -18.32 -5.04
C ARG A 75 -21.98 -18.38 -6.56
N GLY A 76 -21.65 -17.31 -7.29
CA GLY A 76 -21.84 -17.20 -8.73
C GLY A 76 -23.26 -16.78 -9.13
N GLU A 77 -24.02 -16.18 -8.21
CA GLU A 77 -25.32 -15.59 -8.54
C GLU A 77 -25.13 -14.28 -9.31
N GLU A 78 -25.93 -14.03 -10.34
CA GLU A 78 -25.90 -12.78 -11.10
C GLU A 78 -26.54 -11.64 -10.27
N VAL A 79 -25.71 -10.75 -9.74
CA VAL A 79 -26.15 -9.58 -8.98
C VAL A 79 -26.03 -8.34 -9.86
N SER A 80 -27.14 -7.61 -10.04
CA SER A 80 -27.20 -6.38 -10.84
C SER A 80 -26.44 -5.22 -10.19
N ALA A 81 -25.95 -4.26 -11.00
CA ALA A 81 -25.25 -3.08 -10.50
C ALA A 81 -26.16 -2.22 -9.60
N GLU A 82 -27.46 -2.20 -9.90
CA GLU A 82 -28.49 -1.50 -9.14
C GLU A 82 -28.73 -2.14 -7.75
N GLU A 83 -28.63 -3.47 -7.63
CA GLU A 83 -28.69 -4.17 -6.33
C GLU A 83 -27.47 -3.85 -5.46
N ILE A 84 -26.28 -3.84 -6.05
CA ILE A 84 -25.04 -3.48 -5.34
C ILE A 84 -25.13 -2.06 -4.81
N THR A 85 -25.57 -1.12 -5.63
CA THR A 85 -25.70 0.30 -5.25
C THR A 85 -26.70 0.48 -4.12
N ARG A 86 -27.88 -0.17 -4.20
CA ARG A 86 -28.89 -0.14 -3.13
C ARG A 86 -28.38 -0.76 -1.83
N GLY A 87 -27.66 -1.88 -1.91
CA GLY A 87 -27.06 -2.51 -0.74
C GLY A 87 -26.03 -1.61 -0.05
N ILE A 88 -25.21 -0.89 -0.83
CA ILE A 88 -24.22 0.04 -0.30
C ILE A 88 -24.91 1.22 0.40
N GLU A 89 -25.96 1.78 -0.20
CA GLU A 89 -26.70 2.91 0.37
C GLU A 89 -27.38 2.54 1.69
N LEU A 90 -28.03 1.37 1.74
CA LEU A 90 -28.67 0.85 2.95
C LEU A 90 -27.66 0.58 4.08
N GLU A 91 -26.50 -0.02 3.79
CA GLU A 91 -25.49 -0.25 4.81
C GLU A 91 -24.86 1.06 5.29
N ARG A 92 -24.69 2.04 4.39
CA ARG A 92 -24.21 3.38 4.76
C ARG A 92 -25.19 4.11 5.67
N GLU A 93 -26.49 4.01 5.41
CA GLU A 93 -27.52 4.56 6.29
C GLU A 93 -27.55 3.86 7.65
N ARG A 94 -27.38 2.54 7.69
CA ARG A 94 -27.30 1.79 8.96
C ARG A 94 -26.10 2.23 9.78
N LEU A 95 -24.92 2.33 9.15
CA LEU A 95 -23.70 2.82 9.79
C LEU A 95 -23.83 4.27 10.27
N ALA A 96 -24.47 5.17 9.50
CA ALA A 96 -24.70 6.54 9.93
C ALA A 96 -25.66 6.64 11.13
N LYS A 97 -26.63 5.72 11.22
CA LYS A 97 -27.55 5.63 12.36
C LYS A 97 -26.86 5.03 13.60
N GLU A 98 -26.03 4.02 13.41
CA GLU A 98 -25.15 3.47 14.46
C GLU A 98 -24.16 4.56 14.95
N GLU A 99 -23.48 5.27 14.06
CA GLU A 99 -22.54 6.34 14.40
C GLU A 99 -23.22 7.51 15.13
N SER A 100 -24.44 7.91 14.74
CA SER A 100 -25.19 8.97 15.44
C SER A 100 -25.71 8.53 16.81
N SER A 101 -26.02 7.24 16.99
CA SER A 101 -26.40 6.67 18.29
C SER A 101 -25.18 6.44 19.20
N GLU A 102 -24.02 6.05 18.66
CA GLU A 102 -22.74 5.97 19.36
C GLU A 102 -22.17 7.36 19.68
N ALA A 103 -22.33 8.36 18.82
CA ALA A 103 -21.96 9.75 19.10
C ALA A 103 -22.78 10.37 20.24
N SER A 104 -23.99 9.85 20.50
CA SER A 104 -24.82 10.24 21.65
C SER A 104 -24.48 9.48 22.94
N ALA A 105 -23.74 8.35 22.85
CA ALA A 105 -23.33 7.53 24.00
C ALA A 105 -21.83 7.64 24.34
N GLY A 106 -20.99 8.11 23.42
CA GLY A 106 -19.53 8.20 23.52
C GLY A 106 -19.00 9.64 23.61
N GLY A 107 -19.77 10.55 24.18
CA GLY A 107 -19.37 11.95 24.38
C GLY A 107 -18.30 12.14 25.44
N GLU A 108 -17.08 11.60 25.25
CA GLU A 108 -15.86 12.02 25.97
C GLU A 108 -14.61 11.26 25.44
N LYS A 109 -14.13 11.61 24.24
CA LYS A 109 -12.71 11.58 23.84
C LYS A 109 -12.58 11.93 22.35
N GLY A 110 -13.06 13.13 21.99
CA GLY A 110 -12.50 13.82 20.83
C GLY A 110 -11.05 14.14 21.17
N GLU A 111 -10.13 13.29 20.71
CA GLU A 111 -8.70 13.55 20.76
C GLU A 111 -8.45 14.89 20.07
N ARG A 112 -8.26 15.94 20.87
CA ARG A 112 -7.91 17.28 20.43
C ARG A 112 -6.56 17.18 19.73
N ARG A 113 -6.56 16.89 18.43
CA ARG A 113 -5.37 16.98 17.60
C ARG A 113 -4.89 18.42 17.68
N LYS A 114 -3.80 18.61 18.43
CA LYS A 114 -3.17 19.93 18.57
C LYS A 114 -2.75 20.35 17.16
N VAL A 115 -3.34 21.43 16.67
CA VAL A 115 -2.92 22.07 15.43
C VAL A 115 -1.45 22.45 15.59
N PRO A 116 -0.56 22.06 14.67
CA PRO A 116 0.85 22.42 14.75
C PRO A 116 1.00 23.95 14.69
N ALA A 117 1.93 24.50 15.49
CA ALA A 117 2.08 25.94 15.71
C ALA A 117 2.46 26.77 14.46
N ASN A 118 2.72 26.12 13.32
CA ASN A 118 3.09 26.76 12.06
C ASN A 118 1.93 26.86 11.05
N VAL A 119 0.71 26.49 11.42
CA VAL A 119 -0.46 26.56 10.54
C VAL A 119 -1.36 27.69 11.03
N ASP A 120 -1.53 28.69 10.17
CA ASP A 120 -2.44 29.80 10.44
C ASP A 120 -3.90 29.29 10.52
N GLU A 121 -4.61 29.72 11.56
CA GLU A 121 -6.02 29.35 11.80
C GLU A 121 -6.95 29.78 10.66
N GLU A 122 -6.51 30.73 9.83
CA GLU A 122 -7.25 31.25 8.67
C GLU A 122 -7.30 30.25 7.49
N TRP A 123 -6.36 29.31 7.43
CA TRP A 123 -6.34 28.28 6.39
C TRP A 123 -7.10 27.00 6.78
N LEU A 124 -7.53 26.90 8.05
CA LEU A 124 -8.25 25.74 8.56
C LEU A 124 -9.76 25.90 8.35
N PRO A 125 -10.47 24.84 7.92
CA PRO A 125 -11.92 24.86 7.87
C PRO A 125 -12.51 25.07 9.26
N ILE A 126 -13.68 25.72 9.34
CA ILE A 126 -14.36 26.10 10.59
C ILE A 126 -14.62 24.89 11.52
N SER A 127 -14.69 23.68 10.98
CA SER A 127 -14.85 22.44 11.75
C SER A 127 -13.56 21.97 12.46
N ALA A 128 -12.39 22.44 12.03
CA ALA A 128 -11.09 22.11 12.63
C ALA A 128 -10.65 23.11 13.71
N THR A 129 -11.14 24.35 13.64
CA THR A 129 -10.88 25.39 14.64
C THR A 129 -11.94 25.31 15.74
N GLY A 130 -11.75 24.38 16.66
CA GLY A 130 -12.62 24.25 17.83
C GLY A 130 -12.56 25.49 18.71
N ALA A 131 -13.50 26.42 18.52
CA ALA A 131 -14.00 27.43 19.46
C ALA A 131 -13.07 27.84 20.63
N SER A 132 -11.82 28.27 20.35
CA SER A 132 -10.96 28.91 21.35
C SER A 132 -10.71 30.35 20.92
N GLY A 133 -11.48 31.25 21.51
CA GLY A 133 -11.71 32.59 20.99
C GLY A 133 -10.55 33.57 21.04
N LYS A 134 -10.62 34.56 20.15
CA LYS A 134 -10.42 35.98 20.52
C LYS A 134 -11.03 36.90 19.47
N ALA A 135 -12.30 37.26 19.67
CA ALA A 135 -12.89 38.42 19.00
C ALA A 135 -12.14 39.69 19.42
N LYS A 136 -11.21 40.19 18.60
CA LYS A 136 -10.50 41.44 18.85
C LYS A 136 -11.10 42.57 18.01
N SER A 137 -12.06 43.25 18.64
CA SER A 137 -12.48 44.64 18.47
C SER A 137 -11.96 45.39 17.22
N ARG A 138 -12.89 45.72 16.31
CA ARG A 138 -12.74 46.75 15.28
C ARG A 138 -12.49 48.11 15.93
N ARG A 139 -11.25 48.62 15.87
CA ARG A 139 -10.93 50.00 16.23
C ARG A 139 -11.14 50.90 15.01
N ARG A 140 -12.34 51.51 14.91
CA ARG A 140 -12.56 52.71 14.08
C ARG A 140 -11.63 53.83 14.54
N LYS A 141 -11.01 54.55 13.61
CA LYS A 141 -10.54 55.92 13.84
C LYS A 141 -10.92 56.79 12.64
N LYS A 142 -11.37 57.99 13.01
CA LYS A 142 -11.67 59.15 12.18
C LYS A 142 -10.51 59.51 11.26
#